data_AF-A0A519FSX2-F1
#
_entry.id   AF-A0A519FSX2-F1
#
_cell.length_a   1.000
_cell.length_b   1.000
_cell.length_c   1.000
_cell.angle_alpha   90.00
_cell.angle_beta   90.00
_cell.angle_gamma   90.00
#
_symmetry.space_group_name_H-M   'P 1'
#
loop_
_entity.id
_entity.type
_entity.pdbx_description
1 polymer ?
#
loop_
_entity_poly.entity_id
_entity_poly.type
_entity_poly.pdbx_seq_one_letter_code
_entity_poly.pdbx_strand_id
1 'polypeptide(L)' 'MRDRTLPLMLTLVAAQLVVMLDSSILNVALPSVAEDLDLTAVGTAWVLNAYFLTFGGLLLVSGRAADIFGRRRMFLT' A
#
# COMPACT_ATOMS: atom_id res chain seq x y z
N MET A 1 -4.09 29.69 10.40
CA MET A 1 -4.61 28.77 9.35
C MET A 1 -3.55 27.78 8.89
N ARG A 2 -2.33 28.24 8.56
CA ARG A 2 -1.14 27.44 8.17
C ARG A 2 -0.65 26.47 9.26
N ASP A 3 -0.87 26.88 10.50
CA ASP A 3 -0.51 26.29 11.78
C ASP A 3 -1.22 24.94 12.04
N ARG A 4 -2.41 24.71 11.46
CA ARG A 4 -3.16 23.45 11.57
C ARG A 4 -3.00 22.51 10.37
N THR A 5 -2.53 23.01 9.22
CA THR A 5 -2.37 22.20 8.00
C THR A 5 -1.04 21.46 7.94
N LEU A 6 0.00 21.98 8.60
CA LEU A 6 1.31 21.33 8.73
C LEU A 6 1.24 19.91 9.34
N PRO A 7 0.59 19.68 10.50
CA PRO A 7 0.50 18.34 11.05
C PRO A 7 -0.30 17.40 10.15
N LEU A 8 -1.38 17.87 9.51
CA LEU A 8 -2.16 17.07 8.56
C LEU A 8 -1.32 16.64 7.36
N MET A 9 -0.54 17.56 6.78
CA MET A 9 0.37 17.26 5.68
C MET A 9 1.43 16.25 6.09
N LEU A 10 2.03 16.41 7.26
CA LEU A 10 3.02 15.46 7.79
C LEU A 10 2.43 14.06 7.95
N THR A 11 1.20 13.93 8.45
CA THR A 11 0.56 12.61 8.58
C THR A 11 0.27 11.98 7.22
N LEU A 12 -0.17 12.76 6.23
CA LEU A 12 -0.40 12.26 4.87
C LEU A 12 0.91 11.83 4.20
N VAL A 13 1.99 12.59 4.36
CA VAL A 13 3.32 12.23 3.86
C VAL A 13 3.84 10.96 4.52
N ALA A 14 3.69 10.83 5.85
CA ALA A 14 4.08 9.62 6.57
C ALA A 14 3.29 8.40 6.10
N ALA A 15 1.97 8.54 5.90
CA ALA A 15 1.16 7.45 5.35
C ALA A 15 1.59 7.06 3.93
N GLN A 16 1.83 8.04 3.05
CA GLN A 16 2.31 7.77 1.70
C GLN A 16 3.69 7.11 1.70
N LEU A 17 4.57 7.49 2.63
CA LEU A 17 5.86 6.86 2.80
C LEU A 17 5.72 5.38 3.15
N VAL A 18 4.83 5.03 4.09
CA VAL A 18 4.57 3.63 4.46
C VAL A 18 4.06 2.81 3.27
N VAL A 19 3.16 3.38 2.46
CA VAL A 19 2.66 2.72 1.24
C VAL A 19 3.78 2.47 0.23
N MET A 20 4.67 3.44 0.03
CA MET A 20 5.84 3.28 -0.84
C MET A 20 6.81 2.20 -0.32
N LEU A 21 7.07 2.19 0.99
CA LEU A 21 7.93 1.19 1.63
C LEU A 21 7.39 -0.23 1.42
N ASP A 22 6.08 -0.42 1.53
CA ASP A 22 5.44 -1.73 1.32
C ASP A 22 5.77 -2.31 -0.08
N SER A 23 5.55 -1.52 -1.13
CA SER A 23 5.88 -1.94 -2.50
C SER A 23 7.39 -2.14 -2.72
N SER A 24 8.24 -1.37 -2.03
CA SER A 24 9.68 -1.49 -2.15
C SER A 24 10.21 -2.78 -1.50
N ILE A 25 9.61 -3.23 -0.40
CA ILE A 25 9.99 -4.48 0.28
C ILE A 25 9.83 -5.66 -0.68
N LEU A 26 8.73 -5.72 -1.43
CA LEU A 26 8.53 -6.78 -2.42
C LEU A 26 9.60 -6.75 -3.51
N ASN A 27 9.96 -5.57 -4.02
CA ASN A 27 11.00 -5.48 -5.05
C ASN A 27 12.37 -5.99 -4.55
N VAL A 28 12.67 -5.84 -3.26
CA VAL A 28 13.96 -6.26 -2.68
C VAL A 28 13.94 -7.72 -2.22
N ALA A 29 12.85 -8.17 -1.60
CA ALA A 29 12.75 -9.51 -0.99
C ALA A 29 12.24 -10.58 -1.97
N LEU A 30 11.47 -10.20 -2.98
CA LEU A 30 10.90 -11.18 -3.91
C LEU A 30 11.94 -11.98 -4.70
N PRO A 31 13.08 -11.41 -5.14
CA PRO A 31 14.13 -12.19 -5.81
C PRO A 31 14.65 -13.34 -4.94
N SER A 32 14.92 -13.10 -3.65
CA SER A 32 15.41 -14.15 -2.75
C SER A 32 14.32 -15.19 -2.46
N VAL A 33 13.07 -14.77 -2.26
CA VAL A 33 11.93 -15.69 -2.08
C VAL A 33 11.71 -16.54 -3.33
N ALA A 34 11.89 -15.97 -4.51
CA ALA A 34 11.77 -16.70 -5.77
C ALA A 34 12.88 -17.75 -5.93
N GLU A 35 14.11 -17.44 -5.52
CA GLU A 35 15.21 -18.41 -5.49
C GLU A 35 14.96 -19.53 -4.48
N ASP A 36 14.55 -19.18 -3.25
CA ASP A 36 14.30 -20.16 -2.17
C ASP A 36 13.14 -21.12 -2.49
N LEU A 37 12.18 -20.70 -3.31
CA LEU A 37 10.99 -21.47 -3.71
C LEU A 37 11.07 -22.03 -5.15
N ASP A 38 12.20 -21.87 -5.83
CA ASP A 38 12.43 -22.26 -7.23
C ASP A 38 11.31 -21.75 -8.19
N LEU A 39 10.91 -20.49 -7.99
CA LEU A 39 9.87 -19.86 -8.80
C LEU A 39 10.38 -19.54 -10.20
N THR A 40 9.60 -19.92 -11.20
CA THR A 40 9.81 -19.46 -12.58
C THR A 40 9.55 -17.96 -12.71
N ALA A 41 10.11 -17.32 -13.74
CA ALA A 41 9.85 -15.90 -14.03
C ALA A 41 8.35 -15.57 -14.13
N VAL A 42 7.56 -16.50 -14.68
CA VAL A 42 6.09 -16.37 -14.75
C VAL A 42 5.47 -16.47 -13.35
N GLY A 43 5.92 -17.40 -12.51
CA GLY A 43 5.47 -17.52 -11.12
C GLY A 43 5.74 -16.24 -10.32
N THR A 44 6.96 -15.70 -10.41
CA THR A 44 7.35 -14.45 -9.74
C THR A 44 6.51 -13.26 -10.20
N ALA A 45 6.23 -13.14 -11.50
CA ALA A 45 5.35 -12.10 -12.02
C ALA A 45 3.91 -12.24 -11.49
N TRP A 46 3.41 -13.46 -11.36
CA TRP A 46 2.08 -13.70 -10.78
C TRP A 46 2.00 -13.35 -9.30
N VAL A 47 3.07 -13.52 -8.52
CA VAL A 47 3.13 -13.06 -7.12
C VAL A 47 2.94 -11.54 -7.03
N LEU A 48 3.66 -10.78 -7.85
CA LEU A 48 3.50 -9.31 -7.91
C LEU A 48 2.07 -8.93 -8.35
N ASN A 49 1.55 -9.57 -9.39
CA ASN A 49 0.20 -9.30 -9.88
C ASN A 49 -0.87 -9.60 -8.82
N ALA A 50 -0.73 -10.71 -8.08
CA ALA A 50 -1.65 -11.06 -7.00
C ALA A 50 -1.62 -10.02 -5.87
N TYR A 51 -0.42 -9.55 -5.49
CA TYR A 51 -0.28 -8.45 -4.54
C TYR A 51 -0.97 -7.18 -5.03
N PHE A 52 -0.69 -6.72 -6.25
CA PHE A 52 -1.29 -5.50 -6.80
C PHE A 52 -2.80 -5.61 -6.98
N LEU A 53 -3.30 -6.78 -7.40
CA LEU A 53 -4.73 -7.01 -7.56
C LEU A 53 -5.46 -6.95 -6.21
N THR A 54 -4.88 -7.58 -5.19
CA THR A 54 -5.47 -7.58 -3.84
C THR A 54 -5.41 -6.18 -3.23
N PHE A 55 -4.27 -5.51 -3.34
CA PHE A 55 -4.08 -4.14 -2.88
C PHE A 55 -5.06 -3.18 -3.58
N GLY A 56 -5.10 -3.20 -4.91
CA GLY A 56 -6.00 -2.35 -5.70
C GLY A 56 -7.47 -2.64 -5.44
N GLY A 57 -7.85 -3.92 -5.32
CA GLY A 57 -9.21 -4.34 -5.01
C GLY A 57 -9.67 -3.80 -3.65
N LEU A 58 -8.84 -3.96 -2.62
CA LEU A 58 -9.13 -3.44 -1.28
C LEU A 58 -9.07 -1.91 -1.23
N LEU A 59 -8.22 -1.27 -2.03
CA LEU A 59 -8.14 0.19 -2.13
C LEU A 59 -9.44 0.81 -2.64
N LEU A 60 -10.10 0.17 -3.61
CA LEU A 60 -11.41 0.63 -4.09
C LEU A 60 -12.49 0.50 -3.01
N VAL A 61 -12.48 -0.61 -2.27
CA VAL A 61 -13.41 -0.86 -1.16
C VAL A 61 -13.16 0.14 -0.03
N SER A 62 -11.90 0.39 0.34
CA SER A 62 -11.55 1.34 1.38
C SER A 62 -11.87 2.77 0.96
N GLY A 63 -11.65 3.15 -0.30
CA GLY A 63 -12.07 4.45 -0.84
C GLY A 63 -13.58 4.66 -0.70
N ARG A 64 -14.39 3.67 -1.11
CA ARG A 64 -15.85 3.70 -0.94
C ARG A 64 -16.26 3.81 0.52
N ALA A 65 -15.62 3.07 1.41
CA ALA A 65 -15.91 3.14 2.83
C ALA A 65 -15.46 4.47 3.46
N ALA A 66 -14.37 5.10 2.97
CA ALA A 66 -13.95 6.44 3.39
C ALA A 66 -14.97 7.52 3.01
N ASP A 67 -15.62 7.36 1.86
CA ASP A 67 -16.68 8.26 1.40
C ASP A 67 -17.94 8.16 2.26
N ILE A 68 -18.30 6.94 2.69
CA ILE A 68 -19.52 6.68 3.50
C ILE A 68 -19.29 7.06 4.99
N PHE A 69 -18.20 6.58 5.59
CA PHE A 69 -17.94 6.74 7.03
C PHE A 69 -17.18 8.03 7.38
N GLY A 70 -16.66 8.72 6.36
CA GLY A 70 -15.91 9.96 6.48
C GLY A 70 -14.39 9.75 6.55
N ARG A 71 -13.68 10.37 5.61
CA ARG A 71 -12.21 10.31 5.41
C ARG A 71 -11.39 10.46 6.69
N ARG A 72 -11.75 11.39 7.58
CA ARG A 72 -11.01 11.63 8.84
C ARG A 72 -11.18 10.51 9.86
N ARG A 73 -12.38 9.91 9.96
CA ARG A 73 -12.60 8.79 10.89
C ARG A 73 -11.86 7.55 10.41
N MET A 74 -11.97 7.24 9.12
CA MET A 74 -11.35 6.05 8.57
C MET A 74 -9.81 6.06 8.67
N PHE A 75 -9.19 7.24 8.64
CA PHE A 75 -7.74 7.37 8.71
C PHE A 75 -7.19 7.43 10.15
N LEU A 76 -8.02 7.79 11.14
CA LEU A 76 -7.59 7.96 12.54
C LEU A 76 -8.07 6.84 13.48
N THR A 77 -8.94 5.95 13.00
CA THR A 77 -9.43 4.77 13.74
C THR A 77 -8.56 3.59 13.38
#